data_AF-A0A432IFY1-F1
#
_entry.id   AF-A0A432IFY1-F1
#
_cell.length_a   1.000
_cell.length_b   1.000
_cell.length_c   1.000
_cell.angle_alpha   90.00
_cell.angle_beta   90.00
_cell.angle_gamma   90.00
#
_symmetry.space_group_name_H-M   'P 1'
#
loop_
_entity.id
_entity.type
_entity.pdbx_description
1 polymer ?
#
loop_
_entity_poly.entity_id
_entity_poly.type
_entity_poly.pdbx_seq_one_letter_code
_entity_poly.pdbx_strand_id
1 'polypeptide(L)'
;MTDPEKSPDQPQPPPPSRPMDIHDDLDKYFKTLHADPYGLENSNYDWSGEDRFVVVTGIAYLILTLGMIFASSEGWIPTLSLPAFKFFIAAAVFELLGKLFCSHLVLKYNIRINFVRKLGLRPWRKLQAFVIPFMFVEGDKILFDTAFLFSLQQLKTIFTEWNVIRRQVPFFRFAFVSWDRLEDRPYSMRYDMIEDVLRFLIYMPFIAIVDNKIITLIPQLVNEFGDGLAEPVGLRFGKHRYKTKAIWHDGKFWNGEYHRSLEGSAMVFLVTVLALLWYSAYFTMPQLTVALICLPILMTVAEAISPHTADGPLIGLLGCSFLWVLPMMI
;
A
#
# COMPACT_ATOMS: atom_id res chain seq x y z
N MET A 1 42.51 -43.50 -4.36
CA MET A 1 41.19 -43.29 -4.97
C MET A 1 41.05 -41.80 -5.18
N THR A 2 41.23 -41.40 -6.42
CA THR A 2 41.25 -40.03 -6.93
C THR A 2 39.82 -39.50 -7.08
N ASP A 3 39.59 -38.28 -6.60
CA ASP A 3 38.38 -37.50 -6.85
C ASP A 3 38.14 -37.33 -8.36
N PRO A 4 36.92 -37.52 -8.87
CA PRO A 4 36.64 -37.24 -10.27
C PRO A 4 36.51 -35.73 -10.51
N GLU A 5 37.32 -35.23 -11.44
CA GLU A 5 37.31 -33.88 -11.99
C GLU A 5 35.90 -33.42 -12.38
N LYS A 6 35.51 -32.23 -11.89
CA LYS A 6 34.38 -31.49 -12.45
C LYS A 6 34.76 -30.96 -13.83
N SER A 7 33.99 -31.37 -14.85
CA SER A 7 34.07 -30.88 -16.23
C SER A 7 33.93 -29.35 -16.30
N PRO A 8 34.74 -28.62 -17.10
CA PRO A 8 34.76 -27.15 -17.10
C PRO A 8 33.63 -26.45 -17.89
N ASP A 9 32.75 -27.17 -18.59
CA ASP A 9 31.91 -26.58 -19.66
C ASP A 9 30.39 -26.56 -19.39
N GLN A 10 29.95 -26.44 -18.13
CA GLN A 10 28.56 -26.08 -17.86
C GLN A 10 28.43 -24.55 -17.74
N PRO A 11 27.64 -23.87 -18.62
CA PRO A 11 27.37 -22.46 -18.44
C PRO A 11 26.74 -22.27 -17.06
N GLN A 12 27.43 -21.54 -16.19
CA GLN A 12 26.89 -21.18 -14.89
C GLN A 12 25.54 -20.52 -15.09
N PRO A 13 24.50 -20.89 -14.33
CA PRO A 13 23.24 -20.17 -14.38
C PRO A 13 23.55 -18.68 -14.12
N PRO A 14 22.94 -17.75 -14.89
CA PRO A 14 23.19 -16.34 -14.70
C PRO A 14 22.95 -16.02 -13.21
N PRO A 15 23.80 -15.17 -12.60
CA PRO A 15 23.58 -14.75 -11.22
C PRO A 15 22.13 -14.23 -11.11
N PRO A 16 21.44 -14.44 -9.98
CA PRO A 16 20.08 -13.98 -9.80
C PRO A 16 20.04 -12.49 -10.15
N SER A 17 19.36 -12.16 -11.26
CA SER A 17 19.21 -10.79 -11.71
C SER A 17 18.60 -10.00 -10.56
N ARG A 18 19.13 -8.80 -10.28
CA ARG A 18 18.65 -7.99 -9.16
C ARG A 18 17.16 -7.75 -9.39
N PRO A 19 16.33 -7.73 -8.33
CA PRO A 19 14.89 -7.50 -8.46
C PRO A 19 14.54 -6.21 -9.24
N MET A 20 15.45 -5.22 -9.23
CA MET A 20 15.31 -3.96 -9.98
C MET A 20 15.71 -4.02 -11.46
N ASP A 21 16.47 -5.03 -11.92
CA ASP A 21 16.94 -5.12 -13.32
C ASP A 21 15.77 -5.29 -14.31
N ILE A 22 14.60 -5.70 -13.82
CA ILE A 22 13.38 -5.89 -14.62
C ILE A 22 12.78 -4.54 -15.06
N HIS A 23 13.00 -3.47 -14.31
CA HIS A 23 12.43 -2.14 -14.61
C HIS A 23 13.31 -1.28 -15.52
N ASP A 24 14.57 -1.66 -15.71
CA ASP A 24 15.54 -0.95 -16.52
C ASP A 24 15.38 -1.22 -18.02
N ASP A 25 14.93 -2.42 -18.38
CA ASP A 25 14.62 -2.82 -19.76
C ASP A 25 13.11 -2.97 -19.96
N LEU A 26 12.50 -1.93 -20.56
CA LEU A 26 11.08 -1.88 -20.87
C LEU A 26 10.62 -3.00 -21.81
N ASP A 27 11.45 -3.37 -22.77
CA ASP A 27 11.10 -4.38 -23.76
C ASP A 27 11.07 -5.76 -23.10
N LYS A 28 12.05 -6.04 -22.23
CA LYS A 28 12.05 -7.25 -21.40
C LYS A 28 10.89 -7.28 -20.41
N TYR A 29 10.56 -6.15 -19.79
CA TYR A 29 9.42 -6.00 -18.88
C TYR A 29 8.11 -6.41 -19.55
N PHE A 30 7.77 -5.76 -20.69
CA PHE A 30 6.51 -6.05 -21.37
C PHE A 30 6.50 -7.42 -22.03
N LYS A 31 7.63 -7.92 -22.52
CA LYS A 31 7.73 -9.29 -23.03
C LYS A 31 7.44 -10.33 -21.94
N THR A 32 7.95 -10.12 -20.73
CA THR A 32 7.68 -10.98 -19.58
C THR A 32 6.21 -10.91 -19.17
N LEU A 33 5.65 -9.68 -19.13
CA LEU A 33 4.24 -9.47 -18.82
C LEU A 33 3.32 -10.14 -19.85
N HIS A 34 3.59 -10.02 -21.15
CA HIS A 34 2.77 -10.62 -22.19
C HIS A 34 2.91 -12.14 -22.28
N ALA A 35 4.06 -12.69 -21.86
CA ALA A 35 4.29 -14.13 -21.82
C ALA A 35 3.48 -14.83 -20.72
N ASP A 36 3.36 -14.21 -19.54
CA ASP A 36 2.49 -14.70 -18.45
C ASP A 36 1.77 -13.51 -17.80
N PRO A 37 0.68 -13.01 -18.40
CA PRO A 37 0.00 -11.81 -17.92
C PRO A 37 -0.59 -11.98 -16.52
N TYR A 38 -0.89 -13.22 -16.13
CA TYR A 38 -1.60 -13.52 -14.89
C TYR A 38 -0.70 -14.10 -13.79
N GLY A 39 0.55 -14.40 -14.11
CA GLY A 39 1.52 -15.02 -13.21
C GLY A 39 1.20 -16.47 -12.87
N LEU A 40 0.39 -17.17 -13.67
CA LEU A 40 -0.14 -18.50 -13.32
C LEU A 40 0.56 -19.64 -14.07
N GLU A 41 1.36 -19.34 -15.08
CA GLU A 41 1.93 -20.32 -16.01
C GLU A 41 3.37 -20.70 -15.65
N ASN A 42 4.06 -19.85 -14.88
CA ASN A 42 5.44 -20.10 -14.46
C ASN A 42 5.52 -21.21 -13.38
N SER A 43 6.17 -22.32 -13.73
CA SER A 43 6.38 -23.49 -12.85
C SER A 43 7.28 -23.22 -11.65
N ASN A 44 8.06 -22.13 -11.66
CA ASN A 44 8.92 -21.76 -10.54
C ASN A 44 8.16 -21.06 -9.41
N TYR A 45 6.90 -20.67 -9.63
CA TYR A 45 6.09 -20.02 -8.60
C TYR A 45 5.47 -21.05 -7.65
N ASP A 46 5.90 -21.01 -6.39
CA ASP A 46 5.28 -21.76 -5.30
C ASP A 46 4.16 -20.93 -4.65
N TRP A 47 2.92 -21.36 -4.88
CA TRP A 47 1.72 -20.73 -4.32
C TRP A 47 1.38 -21.23 -2.90
N SER A 48 2.04 -22.29 -2.41
CA SER A 48 1.67 -22.93 -1.15
C SER A 48 1.82 -22.00 0.06
N GLY A 49 2.84 -21.13 0.04
CA GLY A 49 3.04 -20.12 1.08
C GLY A 49 1.95 -19.05 1.07
N GLU A 50 1.52 -18.61 -0.12
CA GLU A 50 0.43 -17.64 -0.30
C GLU A 50 -0.90 -18.23 0.15
N ASP A 51 -1.19 -19.48 -0.24
CA ASP A 51 -2.44 -20.16 0.12
C ASP A 51 -2.58 -20.34 1.62
N ARG A 52 -1.51 -20.77 2.31
CA ARG A 52 -1.49 -20.87 3.77
C ARG A 52 -1.73 -19.51 4.42
N PHE A 53 -1.08 -18.46 3.91
CA PHE A 53 -1.26 -17.10 4.41
C PHE A 53 -2.71 -16.63 4.26
N VAL A 54 -3.31 -16.81 3.09
CA VAL A 54 -4.70 -16.43 2.80
C VAL A 54 -5.69 -17.20 3.67
N VAL A 55 -5.49 -18.50 3.89
CA VAL A 55 -6.38 -19.29 4.75
C VAL A 55 -6.31 -18.80 6.20
N VAL A 56 -5.11 -18.62 6.76
CA VAL A 56 -4.95 -18.16 8.14
C VAL A 56 -5.50 -16.76 8.33
N THR A 57 -5.13 -15.82 7.46
CA THR A 57 -5.58 -14.42 7.55
C THR A 57 -7.07 -14.28 7.24
N GLY A 58 -7.59 -15.01 6.25
CA GLY A 58 -9.01 -15.03 5.90
C GLY A 58 -9.88 -15.52 7.06
N ILE A 59 -9.48 -16.59 7.75
CA ILE A 59 -10.16 -17.06 8.96
C ILE A 59 -10.11 -15.98 10.06
N ALA A 60 -8.95 -15.37 10.28
CA ALA A 60 -8.80 -14.33 11.29
C ALA A 60 -9.71 -13.12 11.03
N TYR A 61 -9.77 -12.63 9.78
CA TYR A 61 -10.67 -11.54 9.41
C TYR A 61 -12.14 -11.93 9.46
N LEU A 62 -12.49 -13.16 9.09
CA LEU A 62 -13.86 -13.66 9.20
C LEU A 62 -14.32 -13.69 10.67
N ILE A 63 -13.48 -14.21 11.57
CA ILE A 63 -13.74 -14.22 13.01
C ILE A 63 -13.89 -12.79 13.53
N LEU A 64 -13.00 -11.87 13.11
CA LEU A 64 -13.08 -10.47 13.50
C LEU A 64 -14.40 -9.82 13.04
N THR A 65 -14.78 -9.98 11.76
CA THR A 65 -16.02 -9.41 11.22
C THR A 65 -17.25 -10.00 11.91
N LEU A 66 -17.33 -11.33 12.07
CA LEU A 66 -18.44 -11.98 12.77
C LEU A 66 -18.50 -11.58 14.24
N GLY A 67 -17.35 -11.46 14.90
CA GLY A 67 -17.25 -10.98 16.28
C GLY A 67 -17.74 -9.54 16.43
N MET A 68 -17.43 -8.66 15.47
CA MET A 68 -17.96 -7.29 15.46
C MET A 68 -19.47 -7.24 15.20
N ILE A 69 -19.98 -8.09 14.29
CA ILE A 69 -21.44 -8.21 14.07
C ILE A 69 -22.14 -8.65 15.35
N PHE A 70 -21.62 -9.67 16.02
CA PHE A 70 -22.17 -10.18 17.27
C PHE A 70 -22.08 -9.14 18.40
N ALA A 71 -20.92 -8.53 18.61
CA ALA A 71 -20.75 -7.47 19.61
C ALA A 71 -21.69 -6.29 19.35
N SER A 72 -21.96 -5.99 18.07
CA SER A 72 -22.91 -4.95 17.69
C SER A 72 -24.37 -5.36 17.95
N SER A 73 -24.73 -6.63 17.74
CA SER A 73 -26.09 -7.11 18.04
C SER A 73 -26.40 -7.14 19.55
N GLU A 74 -25.38 -7.43 20.36
CA GLU A 74 -25.46 -7.39 21.83
C GLU A 74 -25.35 -5.96 22.40
N GLY A 75 -25.14 -4.96 21.54
CA GLY A 75 -25.01 -3.55 21.95
C GLY A 75 -23.70 -3.20 22.64
N TRP A 76 -22.68 -4.06 22.58
CA TRP A 76 -21.35 -3.78 23.15
C TRP A 76 -20.57 -2.76 22.34
N ILE A 77 -20.79 -2.72 21.03
CA ILE A 77 -20.21 -1.73 20.12
C ILE A 77 -21.29 -1.07 19.26
N PRO A 78 -21.06 0.17 18.78
CA PRO A 78 -21.98 0.81 17.85
C PRO A 78 -22.20 0.00 16.57
N THR A 79 -23.41 0.06 16.03
CA THR A 79 -23.75 -0.54 14.74
C THR A 79 -23.06 0.19 13.58
N LEU A 80 -22.54 -0.57 12.61
CA LEU A 80 -21.94 -0.03 11.38
C LEU A 80 -22.90 0.97 10.71
N SER A 81 -22.38 2.14 10.33
CA SER A 81 -23.18 3.15 9.63
C SER A 81 -23.65 2.60 8.28
N LEU A 82 -24.96 2.50 8.08
CA LEU A 82 -25.53 2.04 6.83
C LEU A 82 -25.11 2.92 5.62
N PRO A 83 -25.08 4.28 5.72
CA PRO A 83 -24.48 5.13 4.71
C PRO A 83 -23.02 4.77 4.39
N ALA A 84 -22.17 4.61 5.42
CA ALA A 84 -20.77 4.26 5.25
C ALA A 84 -20.61 2.90 4.54
N PHE A 85 -21.40 1.90 4.95
CA PHE A 85 -21.39 0.58 4.32
C PHE A 85 -21.84 0.63 2.86
N LYS A 86 -22.93 1.33 2.54
CA LYS A 86 -23.40 1.48 1.15
C LYS A 86 -22.35 2.16 0.27
N PHE A 87 -21.71 3.22 0.79
CA PHE A 87 -20.65 3.91 0.06
C PHE A 87 -19.41 3.02 -0.11
N PHE A 88 -19.06 2.22 0.89
CA PHE A 88 -18.00 1.23 0.80
C PHE A 88 -18.25 0.21 -0.31
N ILE A 89 -19.46 -0.34 -0.41
CA ILE A 89 -19.82 -1.26 -1.51
C ILE A 89 -19.71 -0.57 -2.87
N ALA A 90 -20.23 0.66 -3.00
CA ALA A 90 -20.11 1.43 -4.23
C ALA A 90 -18.63 1.69 -4.60
N ALA A 91 -17.80 2.05 -3.63
CA ALA A 91 -16.38 2.30 -3.82
C ALA A 91 -15.61 1.02 -4.20
N ALA A 92 -15.97 -0.13 -3.63
CA ALA A 92 -15.41 -1.44 -3.99
C ALA A 92 -15.77 -1.85 -5.43
N VAL A 93 -17.00 -1.58 -5.87
CA VAL A 93 -17.40 -1.77 -7.28
C VAL A 93 -16.61 -0.84 -8.20
N PHE A 94 -16.48 0.43 -7.83
CA PHE A 94 -15.71 1.39 -8.62
C PHE A 94 -14.23 1.04 -8.70
N GLU A 95 -13.63 0.54 -7.61
CA GLU A 95 -12.25 0.04 -7.58
C GLU A 95 -12.07 -1.09 -8.59
N LEU A 96 -13.01 -2.04 -8.60
CA LEU A 96 -12.97 -3.19 -9.50
C LEU A 96 -13.08 -2.75 -10.96
N LEU A 97 -14.01 -1.84 -11.28
CA LEU A 97 -14.13 -1.25 -12.61
C LEU A 97 -12.86 -0.48 -13.02
N GLY A 98 -12.29 0.28 -12.09
CA GLY A 98 -11.01 0.96 -12.25
C GLY A 98 -9.89 -0.02 -12.58
N LYS A 99 -9.77 -1.12 -11.85
CA LYS A 99 -8.80 -2.20 -12.09
C LYS A 99 -8.97 -2.81 -13.49
N LEU A 100 -10.19 -3.04 -13.96
CA LEU A 100 -10.43 -3.55 -15.32
C LEU A 100 -9.95 -2.57 -16.39
N PHE A 101 -10.33 -1.29 -16.26
CA PHE A 101 -9.92 -0.24 -17.18
C PHE A 101 -8.40 -0.09 -17.22
N CYS A 102 -7.78 -0.07 -16.04
CA CYS A 102 -6.34 -0.03 -15.86
C CYS A 102 -5.63 -1.24 -16.46
N SER A 103 -6.20 -2.44 -16.30
CA SER A 103 -5.63 -3.67 -16.86
C SER A 103 -5.69 -3.68 -18.39
N HIS A 104 -6.77 -3.13 -18.96
CA HIS A 104 -6.87 -2.91 -20.40
C HIS A 104 -5.78 -1.94 -20.90
N LEU A 105 -5.56 -0.85 -20.16
CA LEU A 105 -4.52 0.13 -20.49
C LEU A 105 -3.11 -0.47 -20.44
N VAL A 106 -2.80 -1.24 -19.40
CA VAL A 106 -1.51 -1.91 -19.23
C VAL A 106 -1.24 -2.86 -20.40
N LEU A 107 -2.19 -3.75 -20.72
CA LEU A 107 -1.99 -4.78 -21.74
C LEU A 107 -2.03 -4.22 -23.17
N LYS A 108 -2.86 -3.21 -23.46
CA LYS A 108 -3.02 -2.69 -24.83
C LYS A 108 -2.02 -1.59 -25.17
N TYR A 109 -1.69 -0.72 -24.21
CA TYR A 109 -0.87 0.46 -24.45
C TYR A 109 0.51 0.38 -23.80
N ASN A 110 0.88 -0.79 -23.23
CA ASN A 110 2.16 -1.01 -22.55
C ASN A 110 2.44 0.11 -21.53
N ILE A 111 1.45 0.41 -20.70
CA ILE A 111 1.63 1.31 -19.56
C ILE A 111 2.18 0.48 -18.40
N ARG A 112 3.22 0.98 -17.74
CA ARG A 112 3.84 0.32 -16.58
C ARG A 112 2.83 0.15 -15.45
N ILE A 113 2.77 -1.06 -14.87
CA ILE A 113 1.85 -1.39 -13.77
C ILE A 113 2.07 -0.46 -12.56
N ASN A 114 3.32 -0.16 -12.24
CA ASN A 114 3.65 0.71 -11.10
C ASN A 114 3.01 2.09 -11.19
N PHE A 115 2.91 2.67 -12.38
CA PHE A 115 2.27 3.99 -12.56
C PHE A 115 0.78 3.92 -12.29
N VAL A 116 0.10 2.95 -12.90
CA VAL A 116 -1.36 2.82 -12.80
C VAL A 116 -1.78 2.45 -11.38
N ARG A 117 -1.01 1.55 -10.76
CA ARG A 117 -1.21 1.12 -9.39
C ARG A 117 -1.00 2.26 -8.41
N LYS A 118 0.14 2.96 -8.44
CA LYS A 118 0.45 3.99 -7.44
C LYS A 118 -0.35 5.28 -7.61
N LEU A 119 -0.63 5.71 -8.84
CA LEU A 119 -1.33 6.97 -9.08
C LEU A 119 -2.85 6.82 -9.03
N GLY A 120 -3.39 5.72 -9.55
CA GLY A 120 -4.83 5.55 -9.71
C GLY A 120 -5.43 4.64 -8.64
N LEU A 121 -4.96 3.41 -8.57
CA LEU A 121 -5.66 2.35 -7.85
C LEU A 121 -5.36 2.34 -6.34
N ARG A 122 -4.11 2.63 -5.93
CA ARG A 122 -3.67 2.58 -4.53
C ARG A 122 -4.39 3.62 -3.67
N PRO A 123 -4.44 4.92 -4.03
CA PRO A 123 -5.17 5.90 -3.24
C PRO A 123 -6.64 5.52 -3.11
N TRP A 124 -7.27 5.06 -4.19
CA TRP A 124 -8.66 4.65 -4.17
C TRP A 124 -8.91 3.46 -3.24
N ARG A 125 -8.11 2.39 -3.34
CA ARG A 125 -8.29 1.17 -2.52
C ARG A 125 -7.99 1.41 -1.04
N LYS A 126 -6.94 2.17 -0.73
CA LYS A 126 -6.42 2.33 0.63
C LYS A 126 -7.20 3.38 1.42
N LEU A 127 -7.66 4.47 0.77
CA LEU A 127 -8.44 5.50 1.44
C LEU A 127 -9.88 5.08 1.74
N GLN A 128 -10.44 4.06 1.07
CA GLN A 128 -11.80 3.57 1.33
C GLN A 128 -12.04 3.25 2.82
N ALA A 129 -11.20 2.40 3.41
CA ALA A 129 -11.42 1.94 4.79
C ALA A 129 -11.24 3.06 5.82
N PHE A 130 -10.41 4.06 5.52
CA PHE A 130 -10.05 5.11 6.46
C PHE A 130 -10.75 6.44 6.25
N VAL A 131 -11.18 6.80 5.04
CA VAL A 131 -11.85 8.10 4.76
C VAL A 131 -13.36 7.98 4.88
N ILE A 132 -13.94 6.86 4.43
CA ILE A 132 -15.40 6.68 4.43
C ILE A 132 -16.01 6.89 5.83
N PRO A 133 -15.48 6.31 6.92
CA PRO A 133 -16.03 6.53 8.26
C PRO A 133 -16.09 8.02 8.64
N PHE A 134 -15.05 8.79 8.31
CA PHE A 134 -14.96 10.22 8.65
C PHE A 134 -15.99 11.09 7.93
N MET A 135 -16.54 10.61 6.81
CA MET A 135 -17.54 11.36 6.04
C MET A 135 -18.97 11.16 6.56
N PHE A 136 -19.23 10.06 7.29
CA PHE A 136 -20.59 9.62 7.63
C PHE A 136 -20.82 9.43 9.13
N VAL A 137 -19.77 9.56 9.94
CA VAL A 137 -19.77 9.20 11.35
C VAL A 137 -18.92 10.18 12.15
N GLU A 138 -19.33 10.42 13.39
CA GLU A 138 -18.63 11.29 14.33
C GLU A 138 -18.26 10.53 15.62
N GLY A 139 -17.32 11.10 16.38
CA GLY A 139 -16.89 10.57 17.68
C GLY A 139 -16.24 9.19 17.60
N ASP A 140 -16.43 8.38 18.64
CA ASP A 140 -15.77 7.08 18.78
C ASP A 140 -16.29 6.02 17.82
N LYS A 141 -17.47 6.26 17.23
CA LYS A 141 -18.03 5.40 16.21
C LYS A 141 -17.14 5.36 14.95
N ILE A 142 -16.32 6.40 14.70
CA ILE A 142 -15.33 6.40 13.61
C ILE A 142 -14.35 5.23 13.77
N LEU A 143 -13.89 4.95 15.00
CA LEU A 143 -12.94 3.88 15.28
C LEU A 143 -13.53 2.51 14.92
N PHE A 144 -14.75 2.25 15.38
CA PHE A 144 -15.44 0.98 15.13
C PHE A 144 -15.80 0.80 13.66
N ASP A 145 -16.33 1.82 12.99
CA ASP A 145 -16.65 1.76 11.57
C ASP A 145 -15.37 1.59 10.72
N THR A 146 -14.26 2.24 11.08
CA THR A 146 -12.95 2.04 10.42
C THR A 146 -12.46 0.60 10.56
N ALA A 147 -12.51 0.04 11.77
CA ALA A 147 -12.11 -1.36 12.01
C ALA A 147 -13.00 -2.34 11.24
N PHE A 148 -14.31 -2.08 11.20
CA PHE A 148 -15.26 -2.94 10.50
C PHE A 148 -15.00 -2.90 8.99
N LEU A 149 -14.94 -1.71 8.40
CA LEU A 149 -14.68 -1.54 6.97
C LEU A 149 -13.30 -2.06 6.57
N PHE A 150 -12.29 -1.93 7.42
CA PHE A 150 -10.98 -2.54 7.19
C PHE A 150 -11.08 -4.07 7.11
N SER A 151 -11.76 -4.73 8.06
CA SER A 151 -11.94 -6.18 8.02
C SER A 151 -12.66 -6.66 6.75
N LEU A 152 -13.72 -5.96 6.35
CA LEU A 152 -14.45 -6.23 5.11
C LEU A 152 -13.57 -6.00 3.87
N GLN A 153 -12.73 -4.96 3.87
CA GLN A 153 -11.81 -4.68 2.77
C GLN A 153 -10.76 -5.78 2.60
N GLN A 154 -10.26 -6.35 3.69
CA GLN A 154 -9.32 -7.47 3.64
C GLN A 154 -10.00 -8.74 3.13
N LEU A 155 -11.22 -9.06 3.58
CA LEU A 155 -12.01 -10.17 3.05
C LEU A 155 -12.33 -10.00 1.56
N LYS A 156 -12.73 -8.79 1.13
CA LYS A 156 -12.94 -8.45 -0.29
C LYS A 156 -11.66 -8.65 -1.10
N THR A 157 -10.51 -8.21 -0.57
CA THR A 157 -9.21 -8.37 -1.22
C THR A 157 -8.90 -9.85 -1.43
N ILE A 158 -9.01 -10.67 -0.39
CA ILE A 158 -8.83 -12.12 -0.48
C ILE A 158 -9.76 -12.70 -1.56
N PHE A 159 -11.05 -12.37 -1.52
CA PHE A 159 -12.02 -12.91 -2.47
C PHE A 159 -11.71 -12.54 -3.92
N THR A 160 -11.24 -11.32 -4.18
CA THR A 160 -11.00 -10.82 -5.54
C THR A 160 -9.59 -11.12 -6.06
N GLU A 161 -8.60 -11.28 -5.19
CA GLU A 161 -7.19 -11.36 -5.60
C GLU A 161 -6.57 -12.76 -5.34
N TRP A 162 -7.26 -13.66 -4.64
CA TRP A 162 -6.70 -14.99 -4.33
C TRP A 162 -6.52 -15.83 -5.58
N ASN A 163 -5.34 -16.45 -5.70
CA ASN A 163 -4.95 -17.18 -6.91
C ASN A 163 -5.93 -18.31 -7.24
N VAL A 164 -6.48 -19.03 -6.25
CA VAL A 164 -7.45 -20.12 -6.45
C VAL A 164 -8.72 -19.59 -7.09
N ILE A 165 -9.21 -18.43 -6.66
CA ILE A 165 -10.40 -17.78 -7.22
C ILE A 165 -10.07 -17.19 -8.60
N ARG A 166 -8.92 -16.53 -8.76
CA ARG A 166 -8.47 -15.97 -10.06
C ARG A 166 -8.29 -17.04 -11.13
N ARG A 167 -7.92 -18.27 -10.77
CA ARG A 167 -7.86 -19.41 -11.72
C ARG A 167 -9.24 -19.81 -12.23
N GLN A 168 -10.28 -19.61 -11.43
CA GLN A 168 -11.66 -20.01 -11.75
C GLN A 168 -12.48 -18.89 -12.39
N VAL A 169 -12.21 -17.63 -12.03
CA VAL A 169 -12.97 -16.45 -12.46
C VAL A 169 -12.08 -15.54 -13.33
N PRO A 170 -12.20 -15.61 -14.67
CA PRO A 170 -11.34 -14.84 -15.59
C PRO A 170 -11.41 -13.33 -15.37
N PHE A 171 -12.56 -12.83 -14.90
CA PHE A 171 -12.78 -11.43 -14.60
C PHE A 171 -11.85 -10.90 -13.51
N PHE A 172 -11.72 -11.61 -12.39
CA PHE A 172 -10.80 -11.25 -11.31
C PHE A 172 -9.34 -11.39 -11.71
N ARG A 173 -9.04 -12.43 -12.50
CA ARG A 173 -7.71 -12.64 -13.08
C ARG A 173 -7.28 -11.45 -13.92
N PHE A 174 -8.18 -10.94 -14.77
CA PHE A 174 -7.91 -9.78 -15.62
C PHE A 174 -7.75 -8.50 -14.80
N ALA A 175 -8.63 -8.24 -13.83
CA ALA A 175 -8.54 -7.06 -12.97
C ALA A 175 -7.21 -6.97 -12.19
N PHE A 176 -6.68 -8.11 -11.75
CA PHE A 176 -5.45 -8.18 -10.96
C PHE A 176 -4.19 -7.76 -11.73
N VAL A 177 -4.19 -7.84 -13.07
CA VAL A 177 -3.02 -7.46 -13.90
C VAL A 177 -2.55 -6.03 -13.62
N SER A 178 -3.49 -5.09 -13.43
CA SER A 178 -3.18 -3.69 -13.09
C SER A 178 -2.59 -3.48 -11.69
N TRP A 179 -2.59 -4.50 -10.84
CA TRP A 179 -2.14 -4.45 -9.46
C TRP A 179 -0.89 -5.30 -9.20
N ASP A 180 -0.69 -6.34 -10.00
CA ASP A 180 0.32 -7.36 -9.79
C ASP A 180 1.73 -6.90 -10.17
N ARG A 181 2.60 -6.74 -9.17
CA ARG A 181 4.02 -6.46 -9.39
C ARG A 181 4.71 -7.70 -9.94
N LEU A 182 5.35 -7.58 -11.10
CA LEU A 182 6.09 -8.68 -11.70
C LEU A 182 7.20 -9.20 -10.78
N GLU A 183 7.85 -8.29 -10.07
CA GLU A 183 8.95 -8.56 -9.13
C GLU A 183 8.50 -9.26 -7.83
N ASP A 184 7.23 -9.15 -7.45
CA ASP A 184 6.71 -9.71 -6.19
C ASP A 184 6.05 -11.07 -6.37
N ARG A 185 5.82 -11.51 -7.61
CA ARG A 185 5.15 -12.78 -7.89
C ARG A 185 5.91 -13.94 -7.26
N PRO A 186 5.24 -14.87 -6.55
CA PRO A 186 3.78 -15.02 -6.39
C PRO A 186 3.15 -14.32 -5.15
N TYR A 187 3.94 -13.62 -4.33
CA TYR A 187 3.55 -13.12 -3.01
C TYR A 187 2.99 -11.68 -3.00
N SER A 188 2.58 -11.16 -4.16
CA SER A 188 2.09 -9.77 -4.33
C SER A 188 0.97 -9.40 -3.35
N MET A 189 -0.01 -10.28 -3.12
CA MET A 189 -1.12 -9.99 -2.20
C MET A 189 -0.66 -10.04 -0.75
N ARG A 190 0.12 -11.04 -0.34
CA ARG A 190 0.68 -11.12 1.01
C ARG A 190 1.42 -9.85 1.40
N TYR A 191 2.29 -9.31 0.55
CA TYR A 191 3.00 -8.07 0.85
C TYR A 191 2.04 -6.89 1.06
N ASP A 192 1.05 -6.78 0.18
CA ASP A 192 0.05 -5.71 0.22
C ASP A 192 -0.86 -5.78 1.47
N MET A 193 -1.23 -6.99 1.89
CA MET A 193 -2.00 -7.22 3.12
C MET A 193 -1.17 -6.95 4.38
N ILE A 194 0.10 -7.36 4.41
CA ILE A 194 0.98 -7.07 5.55
C ILE A 194 1.18 -5.56 5.70
N GLU A 195 1.39 -4.85 4.59
CA GLU A 195 1.49 -3.39 4.60
C GLU A 195 0.20 -2.74 5.15
N ASP A 196 -0.97 -3.23 4.72
CA ASP A 196 -2.27 -2.78 5.22
C ASP A 196 -2.45 -3.00 6.71
N VAL A 197 -2.04 -4.17 7.23
CA VAL A 197 -2.09 -4.48 8.66
C VAL A 197 -1.18 -3.56 9.44
N LEU A 198 0.07 -3.38 9.00
CA LEU A 198 1.02 -2.51 9.68
C LEU A 198 0.51 -1.07 9.72
N ARG A 199 -0.06 -0.59 8.61
CA ARG A 199 -0.68 0.73 8.55
C ARG A 199 -1.86 0.80 9.54
N PHE A 200 -2.77 -0.17 9.50
CA PHE A 200 -3.92 -0.22 10.40
C PHE A 200 -3.51 -0.21 11.89
N LEU A 201 -2.50 -1.00 12.26
CA LEU A 201 -1.96 -1.04 13.63
C LEU A 201 -1.39 0.29 14.10
N ILE A 202 -0.90 1.13 13.18
CA ILE A 202 -0.37 2.46 13.50
C ILE A 202 -1.50 3.47 13.60
N TYR A 203 -2.40 3.55 12.60
CA TYR A 203 -3.45 4.57 12.59
C TYR A 203 -4.53 4.34 13.66
N MET A 204 -4.88 3.09 13.98
CA MET A 204 -5.96 2.79 14.92
C MET A 204 -5.74 3.38 16.33
N PRO A 205 -4.56 3.22 16.97
CA PRO A 205 -4.27 3.90 18.23
C PRO A 205 -4.43 5.42 18.13
N PHE A 206 -3.97 6.05 17.05
CA PHE A 206 -4.12 7.50 16.88
C PHE A 206 -5.58 7.92 16.70
N ILE A 207 -6.38 7.17 15.95
CA ILE A 207 -7.82 7.44 15.82
C ILE A 207 -8.51 7.32 17.19
N ALA A 208 -8.05 6.44 18.07
CA ALA A 208 -8.61 6.26 19.41
C ALA A 208 -8.24 7.39 20.39
N ILE A 209 -6.99 7.89 20.35
CA ILE A 209 -6.47 8.85 21.36
C ILE A 209 -6.54 10.31 20.94
N VAL A 210 -6.67 10.60 19.64
CA VAL A 210 -6.69 11.97 19.14
C VAL A 210 -8.12 12.53 19.25
N ASP A 211 -8.25 13.71 19.85
CA ASP A 211 -9.54 14.41 19.99
C ASP A 211 -10.13 14.73 18.62
N ASN A 212 -9.38 15.47 17.79
CA ASN A 212 -9.75 15.73 16.41
C ASN A 212 -9.23 14.63 15.49
N LYS A 213 -9.99 13.54 15.39
CA LYS A 213 -9.63 12.36 14.61
C LYS A 213 -9.27 12.70 13.15
N ILE A 214 -9.84 13.76 12.56
CA ILE A 214 -9.65 14.14 11.15
C ILE A 214 -8.18 14.39 10.81
N ILE A 215 -7.37 14.86 11.78
CA ILE A 215 -5.94 15.13 11.54
C ILE A 215 -5.17 13.84 11.19
N THR A 216 -5.67 12.66 11.57
CA THR A 216 -5.07 11.37 11.20
C THR A 216 -5.17 11.05 9.71
N LEU A 217 -6.02 11.78 8.95
CA LEU A 217 -6.11 11.65 7.50
C LEU A 217 -4.96 12.36 6.77
N ILE A 218 -4.32 13.36 7.40
CA ILE A 218 -3.24 14.13 6.76
C ILE A 218 -2.06 13.21 6.38
N PRO A 219 -1.48 12.40 7.29
CA PRO A 219 -0.39 11.50 6.91
C PRO A 219 -0.83 10.41 5.92
N GLN A 220 -2.11 10.02 5.91
CA GLN A 220 -2.61 9.08 4.89
C GLN A 220 -2.59 9.67 3.50
N LEU A 221 -3.04 10.92 3.34
CA LEU A 221 -2.98 11.61 2.06
C LEU A 221 -1.53 11.81 1.59
N VAL A 222 -0.62 12.12 2.51
CA VAL A 222 0.81 12.22 2.20
C VAL A 222 1.39 10.89 1.75
N ASN A 223 1.01 9.77 2.39
CA ASN A 223 1.43 8.46 1.95
C ASN A 223 0.86 8.10 0.57
N GLU A 224 -0.45 8.21 0.38
CA GLU A 224 -1.08 7.73 -0.85
C GLU A 224 -0.75 8.62 -2.07
N PHE A 225 -0.73 9.94 -1.90
CA PHE A 225 -0.44 10.88 -2.99
C PHE A 225 1.03 11.30 -3.05
N GLY A 226 1.66 11.58 -1.92
CA GLY A 226 3.07 12.01 -1.87
C GLY A 226 4.02 10.89 -2.32
N ASP A 227 4.03 9.76 -1.61
CA ASP A 227 4.83 8.58 -2.01
C ASP A 227 4.35 8.00 -3.36
N GLY A 228 3.02 8.03 -3.61
CA GLY A 228 2.44 7.61 -4.89
C GLY A 228 2.96 8.39 -6.10
N LEU A 229 3.18 9.71 -5.95
CA LEU A 229 3.74 10.59 -7.00
C LEU A 229 5.27 10.59 -7.02
N ALA A 230 5.92 10.33 -5.89
CA ALA A 230 7.37 10.41 -5.75
C ALA A 230 8.11 9.47 -6.72
N GLU A 231 7.66 8.23 -6.87
CA GLU A 231 8.29 7.27 -7.81
C GLU A 231 8.11 7.70 -9.28
N PRO A 232 6.89 7.96 -9.80
CA PRO A 232 6.69 8.42 -11.18
C PRO A 232 7.49 9.68 -11.53
N VAL A 233 7.50 10.66 -10.63
CA VAL A 233 8.23 11.91 -10.82
C VAL A 233 9.73 11.67 -10.74
N GLY A 234 10.20 10.86 -9.80
CA GLY A 234 11.60 10.50 -9.69
C GLY A 234 12.14 9.71 -10.88
N LEU A 235 11.33 8.84 -11.47
CA LEU A 235 11.72 8.10 -12.68
C LEU A 235 11.80 9.03 -13.92
N ARG A 236 10.88 9.99 -14.06
CA ARG A 236 10.79 10.84 -15.25
C ARG A 236 11.65 12.10 -15.18
N PHE A 237 11.79 12.69 -14.00
CA PHE A 237 12.43 13.98 -13.77
C PHE A 237 13.59 13.92 -12.76
N GLY A 238 13.85 12.76 -12.14
CA GLY A 238 14.86 12.60 -11.10
C GLY A 238 16.28 12.70 -11.63
N LYS A 239 16.85 13.91 -11.60
CA LYS A 239 18.25 14.18 -11.96
C LYS A 239 19.18 14.00 -10.76
N HIS A 240 18.67 14.23 -9.55
CA HIS A 240 19.47 14.22 -8.33
C HIS A 240 19.12 12.99 -7.48
N ARG A 241 19.85 11.89 -7.72
CA ARG A 241 19.62 10.62 -7.01
C ARG A 241 20.49 10.50 -5.76
N TYR A 242 19.93 9.94 -4.70
CA TYR A 242 20.65 9.58 -3.47
C TYR A 242 20.41 8.10 -3.11
N LYS A 243 21.32 7.53 -2.33
CA LYS A 243 21.26 6.12 -1.92
C LYS A 243 20.43 5.97 -0.63
N THR A 244 19.60 4.95 -0.59
CA THR A 244 18.77 4.53 0.55
C THR A 244 18.90 3.02 0.75
N LYS A 245 18.53 2.53 1.94
CA LYS A 245 18.65 1.11 2.32
C LYS A 245 17.26 0.47 2.45
N ALA A 246 17.10 -0.81 2.13
CA ALA A 246 15.84 -1.54 2.38
C ALA A 246 15.82 -2.18 3.77
N ILE A 247 14.61 -2.39 4.32
CA ILE A 247 14.44 -2.92 5.70
C ILE A 247 14.99 -4.32 5.77
N TRP A 248 14.85 -5.07 4.69
CA TRP A 248 15.23 -6.47 4.61
C TRP A 248 15.70 -6.79 3.20
N HIS A 249 16.96 -7.18 3.06
CA HIS A 249 17.54 -7.61 1.79
C HIS A 249 18.62 -8.67 2.05
N ASP A 250 18.58 -9.79 1.32
CA ASP A 250 19.48 -10.94 1.51
C ASP A 250 19.57 -11.43 2.97
N GLY A 251 18.42 -11.54 3.64
CA GLY A 251 18.35 -12.07 5.02
C GLY A 251 18.94 -11.15 6.09
N LYS A 252 19.23 -9.88 5.75
CA LYS A 252 19.77 -8.87 6.68
C LYS A 252 18.86 -7.65 6.78
N PHE A 253 18.73 -7.15 8.01
CA PHE A 253 18.00 -5.92 8.31
C PHE A 253 18.83 -4.69 7.84
N TRP A 254 18.19 -3.68 7.23
CA TRP A 254 18.86 -2.48 6.65
C TRP A 254 19.95 -2.77 5.62
N ASN A 255 19.63 -3.60 4.62
CA ASN A 255 20.57 -3.99 3.57
C ASN A 255 19.98 -3.73 2.17
N GLY A 256 20.84 -3.70 1.14
CA GLY A 256 20.46 -3.39 -0.25
C GLY A 256 20.55 -1.91 -0.59
N GLU A 257 21.10 -1.57 -1.77
CA GLU A 257 21.20 -0.20 -2.26
C GLU A 257 19.99 0.14 -3.16
N TYR A 258 19.20 1.12 -2.75
CA TYR A 258 18.06 1.64 -3.50
C TYR A 258 18.29 3.12 -3.83
N HIS A 259 17.85 3.55 -5.01
CA HIS A 259 18.00 4.93 -5.44
C HIS A 259 16.66 5.67 -5.32
N ARG A 260 16.66 6.77 -4.55
CA ARG A 260 15.59 7.76 -4.52
C ARG A 260 16.06 9.05 -5.18
N SER A 261 15.15 9.98 -5.45
CA SER A 261 15.45 11.26 -6.11
C SER A 261 14.92 12.43 -5.32
N LEU A 262 15.66 13.55 -5.28
CA LEU A 262 15.19 14.78 -4.64
C LEU A 262 13.86 15.28 -5.22
N GLU A 263 13.67 15.09 -6.53
CA GLU A 263 12.44 15.48 -7.23
C GLU A 263 11.22 14.67 -6.77
N GLY A 264 11.42 13.38 -6.44
CA GLY A 264 10.41 12.53 -5.83
C GLY A 264 10.07 12.98 -4.41
N SER A 265 11.08 13.20 -3.57
CA SER A 265 10.90 13.69 -2.19
C SER A 265 10.28 15.09 -2.13
N ALA A 266 10.53 15.94 -3.14
CA ALA A 266 9.84 17.23 -3.28
C ALA A 266 8.32 17.07 -3.46
N MET A 267 7.84 15.97 -4.05
CA MET A 267 6.40 15.67 -4.12
C MET A 267 5.81 15.35 -2.76
N VAL A 268 6.52 14.59 -1.93
CA VAL A 268 6.10 14.34 -0.55
C VAL A 268 5.98 15.65 0.22
N PHE A 269 6.98 16.54 0.09
CA PHE A 269 6.97 17.86 0.70
C PHE A 269 5.76 18.69 0.25
N LEU A 270 5.56 18.83 -1.06
CA LEU A 270 4.48 19.64 -1.64
C LEU A 270 3.10 19.10 -1.28
N VAL A 271 2.89 17.78 -1.36
CA VAL A 271 1.64 17.15 -0.97
C VAL A 271 1.37 17.36 0.52
N THR A 272 2.39 17.32 1.38
CA THR A 272 2.24 17.60 2.81
C THR A 272 1.77 19.04 3.06
N VAL A 273 2.37 20.03 2.37
CA VAL A 273 1.94 21.43 2.45
C VAL A 273 0.50 21.59 1.99
N LEU A 274 0.14 21.01 0.84
CA LEU A 274 -1.23 21.08 0.32
C LEU A 274 -2.24 20.42 1.25
N ALA A 275 -1.90 19.27 1.84
CA ALA A 275 -2.76 18.59 2.81
C ALA A 275 -2.97 19.47 4.06
N LEU A 276 -1.91 20.07 4.60
CA LEU A 276 -2.03 20.99 5.74
C LEU A 276 -2.91 22.21 5.44
N LEU A 277 -2.75 22.81 4.26
CA LEU A 277 -3.58 23.94 3.84
C LEU A 277 -5.04 23.53 3.64
N TRP A 278 -5.29 22.33 3.08
CA TRP A 278 -6.63 21.78 2.93
C TRP A 278 -7.34 21.59 4.28
N TYR A 279 -6.59 21.12 5.29
CA TYR A 279 -7.10 20.94 6.66
C TYR A 279 -6.82 22.13 7.59
N SER A 280 -6.50 23.31 7.04
CA SER A 280 -6.11 24.50 7.82
C SER A 280 -7.15 24.94 8.85
N ALA A 281 -8.43 24.73 8.57
CA ALA A 281 -9.54 25.05 9.47
C ALA A 281 -9.51 24.28 10.81
N TYR A 282 -8.75 23.19 10.89
CA TYR A 282 -8.62 22.37 12.10
C TYR A 282 -7.43 22.76 12.99
N PHE A 283 -6.67 23.79 12.61
CA PHE A 283 -5.50 24.26 13.35
C PHE A 283 -5.69 25.71 13.80
N THR A 284 -5.14 26.05 14.95
CA THR A 284 -4.90 27.46 15.29
C THR A 284 -3.76 28.01 14.41
N MET A 285 -3.68 29.33 14.21
CA MET A 285 -2.59 29.91 13.40
C MET A 285 -1.18 29.53 13.88
N PRO A 286 -0.88 29.53 15.19
CA PRO A 286 0.41 29.06 15.70
C PRO A 286 0.67 27.58 15.36
N GLN A 287 -0.33 26.70 15.56
CA GLN A 287 -0.22 25.27 15.24
C GLN A 287 -0.01 25.05 13.74
N LEU A 288 -0.78 25.74 12.89
CA LEU A 288 -0.64 25.65 11.43
C LEU A 288 0.74 26.10 10.96
N THR A 289 1.28 27.18 11.54
CA THR A 289 2.60 27.70 11.19
C THR A 289 3.69 26.69 11.52
N VAL A 290 3.65 26.12 12.73
CA VAL A 290 4.62 25.09 13.14
C VAL A 290 4.44 23.81 12.31
N ALA A 291 3.22 23.41 12.01
CA ALA A 291 2.94 22.27 11.15
C ALA A 291 3.51 22.47 9.73
N LEU A 292 3.30 23.64 9.12
CA LEU A 292 3.80 23.95 7.77
C LEU A 292 5.34 23.98 7.70
N ILE A 293 6.01 24.36 8.79
CA ILE A 293 7.48 24.37 8.85
C ILE A 293 8.02 22.96 9.10
N CYS A 294 7.48 22.24 10.08
CA CYS A 294 8.08 21.01 10.58
C CYS A 294 7.57 19.75 9.86
N LEU A 295 6.27 19.63 9.60
CA LEU A 295 5.68 18.37 9.13
C LEU A 295 6.12 18.01 7.70
N PRO A 296 6.16 18.93 6.71
CA PRO A 296 6.69 18.61 5.37
C PRO A 296 8.13 18.09 5.41
N ILE A 297 8.99 18.69 6.24
CA ILE A 297 10.38 18.23 6.42
C ILE A 297 10.39 16.83 7.04
N LEU A 298 9.60 16.62 8.11
CA LEU A 298 9.52 15.33 8.79
C LEU A 298 9.02 14.21 7.85
N MET A 299 7.99 14.47 7.05
CA MET A 299 7.44 13.49 6.11
C MET A 299 8.41 13.17 4.98
N THR A 300 9.13 14.19 4.50
CA THR A 300 10.18 14.02 3.47
C THR A 300 11.35 13.19 4.00
N VAL A 301 11.78 13.46 5.25
CA VAL A 301 12.83 12.68 5.91
C VAL A 301 12.34 11.25 6.22
N ALA A 302 11.09 11.09 6.65
CA ALA A 302 10.47 9.80 6.86
C ALA A 302 10.49 8.97 5.59
N GLU A 303 10.08 9.54 4.46
CA GLU A 303 10.17 8.89 3.15
C GLU A 303 11.62 8.55 2.80
N ALA A 304 12.55 9.51 2.90
CA ALA A 304 13.94 9.32 2.53
C ALA A 304 14.68 8.24 3.35
N ILE A 305 14.35 8.11 4.64
CA ILE A 305 14.92 7.10 5.54
C ILE A 305 14.12 5.79 5.48
N SER A 306 12.84 5.86 5.10
CA SER A 306 11.96 4.71 5.10
C SER A 306 12.56 3.60 4.28
N PRO A 307 12.65 2.39 4.83
CA PRO A 307 13.23 1.31 4.08
C PRO A 307 12.18 0.77 3.12
N HIS A 308 12.61 0.41 1.90
CA HIS A 308 11.71 0.05 0.80
C HIS A 308 10.58 -0.88 1.26
N THR A 309 9.32 -0.48 1.04
CA THR A 309 8.05 -1.13 1.44
C THR A 309 7.51 -0.82 2.84
N ALA A 310 8.21 -0.03 3.66
CA ALA A 310 7.73 0.42 4.98
C ALA A 310 7.47 1.93 5.07
N ASP A 311 7.44 2.58 3.92
CA ASP A 311 7.23 4.01 3.71
C ASP A 311 5.93 4.47 4.37
N GLY A 312 4.82 3.77 4.10
CA GLY A 312 3.51 4.10 4.65
C GLY A 312 3.39 4.00 6.17
N PRO A 313 3.77 2.87 6.79
CA PRO A 313 3.82 2.77 8.25
C PRO A 313 4.66 3.86 8.91
N LEU A 314 5.85 4.17 8.38
CA LEU A 314 6.74 5.17 8.98
C LEU A 314 6.20 6.61 8.84
N ILE A 315 5.68 6.96 7.66
CA ILE A 315 5.01 8.24 7.40
C ILE A 315 3.80 8.39 8.33
N GLY A 316 2.98 7.34 8.47
CA GLY A 316 1.83 7.32 9.37
C GLY A 316 2.24 7.53 10.83
N LEU A 317 3.25 6.80 11.31
CA LEU A 317 3.71 6.88 12.68
C LEU A 317 4.24 8.28 13.01
N LEU A 318 5.18 8.80 12.22
CA LEU A 318 5.79 10.10 12.47
C LEU A 318 4.79 11.24 12.27
N GLY A 319 3.94 11.15 11.26
CA GLY A 319 2.96 12.17 10.94
C GLY A 319 1.87 12.27 12.00
N CYS A 320 1.29 11.13 12.39
CA CYS A 320 0.27 11.11 13.44
C CYS A 320 0.87 11.49 14.80
N SER A 321 2.09 11.02 15.13
CA SER A 321 2.75 11.40 16.40
C SER A 321 2.97 12.90 16.49
N PHE A 322 3.49 13.52 15.43
CA PHE A 322 3.72 14.97 15.40
C PHE A 322 2.41 15.74 15.55
N LEU A 323 1.38 15.36 14.78
CA LEU A 323 0.07 16.05 14.81
C LEU A 323 -0.67 15.85 16.13
N TRP A 324 -0.45 14.74 16.83
CA TRP A 324 -1.01 14.49 18.15
C TRP A 324 -0.31 15.31 19.24
N VAL A 325 1.01 15.48 19.16
CA VAL A 325 1.80 16.25 20.14
C VAL A 325 1.67 17.77 19.92
N LEU A 326 1.46 18.21 18.68
CA LEU A 326 1.42 19.63 18.32
C LEU A 326 0.48 20.48 19.19
N PRO A 327 -0.79 20.08 19.46
CA PRO A 327 -1.67 20.82 20.36
C PRO A 327 -1.22 20.85 21.82
N MET A 328 -0.35 19.91 22.25
CA MET A 328 0.20 19.89 23.61
C MET A 328 1.39 20.85 23.77
N MET A 329 2.03 21.21 22.66
CA MET A 329 3.18 22.11 22.65
C MET A 329 2.79 23.59 22.58
N ILE A 330 1.60 23.90 22.05
CA ILE A 330 1.15 25.27 21.71
C ILE A 330 -0.36 25.42 21.95
#